data_AF-A0A1V3WBW0-F1
#
_entry.id   AF-A0A1V3WBW0-F1
#
_cell.length_a   1.000
_cell.length_b   1.000
_cell.length_c   1.000
_cell.angle_alpha   90.00
_cell.angle_beta   90.00
_cell.angle_gamma   90.00
#
_symmetry.space_group_name_H-M   'P 1'
#
loop_
_entity.id
_entity.type
_entity.pdbx_description
1 polymer ?
#
loop_
_entity_poly.entity_id
_entity_poly.type
_entity_poly.pdbx_seq_one_letter_code
_entity_poly.pdbx_strand_id
1 'polypeptide(L)'
;MAEGVAILSNALTTQLSTAGNSAVVYGYSQSAAIATIEIRHLMAQVTPPSPSDLGFVLTGNPNNPNGGVLQRFTGLYVPVLDVLFNGATPPDSPYPTVIYTNQYDGTGNFPQYPLNLLADLNAVIGIVDGTHYYVGLPPDQVANAVHLPTSRATAATPSTSWASLRSCR
;
A
#
# COMPACT_ATOMS: atom_id res chain seq x y z
N MET A 1 2.89 10.64 11.52
CA MET A 1 1.89 9.71 10.92
C MET A 1 0.72 9.33 11.84
N ALA A 2 0.90 9.32 13.17
CA ALA A 2 -0.10 8.84 14.13
C ALA A 2 -1.46 9.55 14.07
N GLU A 3 -1.47 10.88 13.85
CA GLU A 3 -2.72 11.65 13.75
C GLU A 3 -3.60 11.19 12.59
N GLY A 4 -3.01 10.95 11.41
CA GLY A 4 -3.74 10.45 10.25
C GLY A 4 -4.35 9.06 10.47
N VAL A 5 -3.66 8.19 11.22
CA VAL A 5 -4.20 6.89 11.62
C VAL A 5 -5.38 7.07 12.55
N ALA A 6 -5.28 7.93 13.56
CA ALA A 6 -6.38 8.20 14.48
C ALA A 6 -7.62 8.76 13.74
N ILE A 7 -7.43 9.69 12.80
CA ILE A 7 -8.50 10.24 11.97
C ILE A 7 -9.17 9.13 11.15
N LEU A 8 -8.39 8.29 10.46
CA LEU A 8 -8.92 7.17 9.67
C LEU A 8 -9.71 6.19 10.55
N SER A 9 -9.16 5.81 11.70
CA SER A 9 -9.79 4.86 12.61
C SER A 9 -11.12 5.38 13.17
N ASN A 10 -11.18 6.66 13.53
CA ASN A 10 -12.41 7.31 13.97
C ASN A 10 -13.47 7.38 12.85
N ALA A 11 -13.05 7.67 11.61
CA ALA A 11 -13.95 7.70 10.46
C ALA A 11 -14.54 6.31 10.17
N LEU A 12 -13.71 5.25 10.20
CA LEU A 12 -14.16 3.87 10.04
C LEU A 12 -15.11 3.45 11.15
N THR A 13 -14.78 3.74 12.40
CA THR A 13 -15.65 3.45 13.55
C THR A 13 -17.01 4.11 13.39
N THR A 14 -17.04 5.39 12.99
CA THR A 14 -18.28 6.13 12.77
C THR A 14 -19.09 5.49 11.63
N GLN A 15 -18.46 5.25 10.49
CA GLN A 15 -19.13 4.71 9.30
C GLN A 15 -19.71 3.32 9.55
N LEU A 16 -18.93 2.44 10.18
CA LEU A 16 -19.26 1.02 10.38
C LEU A 16 -20.11 0.76 11.64
N SER A 17 -20.30 1.77 12.50
CA SER A 17 -21.25 1.69 13.63
C SER A 17 -22.73 1.72 13.19
N THR A 18 -23.00 2.21 11.97
CA THR A 18 -24.35 2.25 11.41
C THR A 18 -24.64 0.94 10.69
N ALA A 19 -25.69 0.24 11.11
CA ALA A 19 -26.06 -1.05 10.53
C ALA A 19 -26.32 -0.95 9.01
N GLY A 20 -25.70 -1.83 8.24
CA GLY A 20 -25.82 -1.88 6.78
C GLY A 20 -24.85 -0.99 6.01
N ASN A 21 -24.01 -0.20 6.69
CA ASN A 21 -22.96 0.58 6.05
C ASN A 21 -21.74 -0.29 5.73
N SER A 22 -21.06 0.05 4.63
CA SER A 22 -19.75 -0.44 4.26
C SER A 22 -18.81 0.71 3.92
N ALA A 23 -17.50 0.44 3.86
CA ALA A 23 -16.47 1.41 3.54
C ALA A 23 -15.40 0.85 2.60
N VAL A 24 -14.89 1.69 1.70
CA VAL A 24 -13.66 1.42 0.96
C VAL A 24 -12.68 2.54 1.26
N VAL A 25 -11.52 2.19 1.81
CA VAL A 25 -10.45 3.14 2.12
C VAL A 25 -9.54 3.26 0.90
N TYR A 26 -9.46 4.48 0.36
CA TYR A 26 -8.47 4.80 -0.66
C TYR A 26 -7.24 5.47 -0.01
N GLY A 27 -6.05 4.98 -0.31
CA GLY A 27 -4.78 5.52 0.17
C GLY A 27 -3.79 5.76 -0.97
N TYR A 28 -3.16 6.93 -0.99
CA TYR A 28 -2.10 7.31 -1.91
C TYR A 28 -0.84 7.75 -1.15
N SER A 29 0.34 7.22 -1.52
CA SER A 29 1.63 7.61 -0.95
C SER A 29 1.66 7.46 0.59
N GLN A 30 1.93 8.51 1.36
CA GLN A 30 1.90 8.47 2.83
C GLN A 30 0.54 8.00 3.39
N SER A 31 -0.58 8.33 2.75
CA SER A 31 -1.90 7.87 3.21
C SER A 31 -2.13 6.38 2.96
N ALA A 32 -1.44 5.78 1.98
CA ALA A 32 -1.41 4.32 1.82
C ALA A 32 -0.61 3.63 2.95
N ALA A 33 0.45 4.28 3.44
CA ALA A 33 1.18 3.81 4.62
C ALA A 33 0.34 3.95 5.91
N ILE A 34 -0.45 5.02 6.04
CA ILE A 34 -1.45 5.18 7.12
C ILE A 34 -2.48 4.04 7.06
N ALA A 35 -3.05 3.75 5.89
CA ALA A 35 -3.98 2.64 5.71
C ALA A 35 -3.35 1.28 6.08
N THR A 36 -2.06 1.09 5.79
CA THR A 36 -1.32 -0.11 6.21
C THR A 36 -1.22 -0.24 7.73
N ILE A 37 -0.97 0.86 8.44
CA ILE A 37 -0.98 0.85 9.91
C ILE A 37 -2.38 0.52 10.43
N GLU A 38 -3.42 1.10 9.83
CA GLU A 38 -4.80 0.85 10.23
C GLU A 38 -5.20 -0.62 10.00
N ILE A 39 -4.82 -1.23 8.87
CA ILE A 39 -5.04 -2.67 8.64
C ILE A 39 -4.46 -3.49 9.79
N ARG A 40 -3.23 -3.18 10.24
CA ARG A 40 -2.62 -3.88 11.38
C ARG A 40 -3.35 -3.62 12.69
N HIS A 41 -3.82 -2.39 12.92
CA HIS A 41 -4.64 -2.07 14.10
C HIS A 41 -5.92 -2.89 14.10
N LEU A 42 -6.65 -2.96 12.98
CA LEU A 42 -7.87 -3.74 12.83
C LEU A 42 -7.60 -5.24 13.06
N MET A 43 -6.53 -5.79 12.48
CA MET A 43 -6.13 -7.19 12.71
C MET A 43 -5.81 -7.51 14.17
N ALA A 44 -5.41 -6.51 14.97
CA ALA A 44 -5.09 -6.66 16.38
C ALA A 44 -6.31 -6.42 17.31
N GLN A 45 -7.47 -6.00 16.78
CA GLN A 45 -8.66 -5.76 17.58
C GLN A 45 -9.31 -7.08 18.03
N VAL A 46 -9.91 -7.05 19.22
CA VAL A 46 -10.69 -8.19 19.76
C VAL A 46 -12.00 -8.39 18.99
N THR A 47 -12.61 -7.27 18.58
CA THR A 47 -13.88 -7.27 17.83
C THR A 47 -13.73 -6.39 16.58
N PRO A 48 -13.00 -6.88 15.56
CA PRO A 48 -12.77 -6.11 14.34
C PRO A 48 -14.05 -6.03 13.48
N PRO A 49 -14.18 -4.99 12.62
CA PRO A 49 -15.24 -4.94 11.62
C PRO A 49 -15.21 -6.14 10.68
N SER A 50 -16.38 -6.53 10.17
CA SER A 50 -16.51 -7.64 9.22
C SER A 50 -15.68 -7.36 7.95
N PRO A 51 -14.93 -8.35 7.43
CA PRO A 51 -14.24 -8.24 6.14
C PRO A 51 -15.16 -7.99 4.93
N SER A 52 -16.47 -8.24 5.06
CA SER A 52 -17.46 -7.91 4.03
C SER A 52 -17.77 -6.42 3.92
N ASP A 53 -17.53 -5.67 5.00
CA ASP A 53 -18.00 -4.29 5.16
C ASP A 53 -16.86 -3.29 4.97
N LEU A 54 -15.63 -3.77 4.79
CA LEU A 54 -14.43 -2.94 4.68
C LEU A 54 -13.43 -3.48 3.66
N GLY A 55 -13.00 -2.63 2.73
CA GLY A 55 -11.91 -2.91 1.80
C GLY A 55 -10.94 -1.75 1.64
N PHE A 56 -9.81 -2.01 0.98
CA PHE A 56 -8.72 -1.05 0.79
C PHE A 56 -8.28 -1.00 -0.68
N VAL A 57 -8.04 0.20 -1.20
CA VAL A 57 -7.42 0.43 -2.51
C VAL A 57 -6.26 1.39 -2.33
N LEU A 58 -5.06 0.94 -2.67
CA LEU A 58 -3.83 1.63 -2.34
C LEU A 58 -3.00 1.91 -3.59
N THR A 59 -2.50 3.13 -3.75
CA THR A 59 -1.67 3.55 -4.88
C THR A 59 -0.35 4.13 -4.39
N GLY A 60 0.75 3.82 -5.08
CA GLY A 60 2.08 4.26 -4.68
C GLY A 60 2.40 3.88 -3.24
N ASN A 61 1.98 2.68 -2.81
CA ASN A 61 2.07 2.29 -1.42
C ASN A 61 3.54 2.06 -1.01
N PRO A 62 4.12 2.85 -0.10
CA PRO A 62 5.48 2.64 0.39
C PRO A 62 5.66 1.30 1.11
N ASN A 63 4.56 0.68 1.55
CA ASN A 63 4.50 -0.61 2.22
C ASN A 63 4.18 -1.78 1.27
N ASN A 64 4.20 -1.58 -0.05
CA ASN A 64 3.98 -2.66 -1.01
C ASN A 64 4.91 -3.88 -0.69
N PRO A 65 4.40 -5.10 -0.43
CA PRO A 65 5.18 -6.26 -0.01
C PRO A 65 6.29 -6.62 -0.98
N ASN A 66 6.04 -6.38 -2.27
CA ASN A 66 7.03 -6.56 -3.30
C ASN A 66 7.47 -5.21 -3.85
N GLY A 67 8.49 -4.63 -3.20
CA GLY A 67 9.17 -3.42 -3.69
C GLY A 67 8.90 -2.14 -2.89
N GLY A 68 7.97 -2.11 -1.95
CA GLY A 68 7.75 -0.92 -1.12
C GLY A 68 9.01 -0.54 -0.33
N VAL A 69 9.39 0.74 -0.35
CA VAL A 69 10.59 1.23 0.34
C VAL A 69 10.55 0.99 1.86
N LEU A 70 9.37 1.11 2.49
CA LEU A 70 9.18 0.85 3.92
C LEU A 70 9.24 -0.63 4.27
N GLN A 71 9.03 -1.52 3.29
CA GLN A 71 9.28 -2.95 3.43
C GLN A 71 10.75 -3.30 3.17
N ARG A 72 11.36 -2.71 2.15
CA ARG A 72 12.72 -3.02 1.70
C ARG A 72 13.75 -2.79 2.81
N PHE A 73 13.58 -1.73 3.60
CA PHE A 73 14.50 -1.33 4.66
C PHE A 73 13.82 -1.36 6.04
N THR A 74 13.02 -2.41 6.30
CA THR A 74 12.32 -2.59 7.58
C THR A 74 13.25 -2.42 8.77
N GLY A 75 12.84 -1.63 9.76
CA GLY A 75 13.60 -1.33 10.97
C GLY A 75 14.37 0.00 10.93
N LEU A 76 14.49 0.65 9.77
CA LEU A 76 15.03 2.01 9.68
C LEU A 76 14.03 3.03 10.23
N TYR A 77 14.52 3.99 11.01
CA TYR A 77 13.72 5.13 11.48
C TYR A 77 14.37 6.42 11.01
N VAL A 78 13.56 7.34 10.46
CA VAL A 78 14.00 8.66 10.00
C VAL A 78 13.44 9.73 10.95
N PRO A 79 14.21 10.20 11.94
CA PRO A 79 13.69 11.06 13.01
C PRO A 79 13.12 12.39 12.52
N VAL A 80 13.74 12.98 11.49
CA VAL A 80 13.31 14.29 10.94
C VAL A 80 11.92 14.21 10.30
N LEU A 81 11.53 13.03 9.81
CA LEU A 81 10.25 12.81 9.13
C LEU A 81 9.22 12.06 9.99
N ASP A 82 9.63 11.57 11.17
CA ASP A 82 8.81 10.69 12.03
C ASP A 82 8.25 9.47 11.26
N VAL A 83 9.11 8.84 10.46
CA VAL A 83 8.76 7.67 9.64
C VAL A 83 9.57 6.46 10.09
N LEU A 84 8.86 5.45 10.59
CA LEU A 84 9.38 4.11 10.82
C LEU A 84 9.12 3.24 9.58
N PHE A 85 10.17 2.58 9.10
CA PHE A 85 10.09 1.59 8.05
C PHE A 85 9.51 0.32 8.66
N ASN A 86 8.18 0.27 8.65
CA ASN A 86 7.36 -0.63 9.44
C ASN A 86 6.93 -1.88 8.66
N GLY A 87 7.61 -2.23 7.57
CA GLY A 87 7.41 -3.49 6.86
C GLY A 87 6.23 -3.51 5.89
N ALA A 88 6.05 -4.64 5.21
CA ALA A 88 5.01 -4.86 4.21
C ALA A 88 3.58 -4.70 4.75
N THR A 89 2.69 -4.12 3.93
CA THR A 89 1.24 -4.25 4.12
C THR A 89 0.90 -5.74 4.28
N PRO A 90 0.22 -6.17 5.36
CA PRO A 90 0.03 -7.59 5.65
C PRO A 90 -0.63 -8.34 4.49
N PRO A 91 0.05 -9.30 3.86
CA PRO A 91 -0.52 -10.06 2.75
C PRO A 91 -1.64 -11.03 3.18
N ASP A 92 -1.71 -11.30 4.48
CA ASP A 92 -2.66 -12.16 5.19
C ASP A 92 -3.78 -11.37 5.89
N SER A 93 -3.92 -10.06 5.60
CA SER A 93 -5.04 -9.24 6.09
C SER A 93 -6.38 -9.90 5.74
N PRO A 94 -7.37 -9.98 6.64
CA PRO A 94 -8.68 -10.49 6.28
C PRO A 94 -9.45 -9.54 5.33
N TYR A 95 -9.08 -8.26 5.31
CA TYR A 95 -9.75 -7.23 4.51
C TYR A 95 -9.29 -7.25 3.05
N PRO A 96 -10.22 -7.26 2.08
CA PRO A 96 -9.88 -7.13 0.67
C PRO A 96 -9.02 -5.88 0.43
N THR A 97 -7.81 -6.07 -0.09
CA THR A 97 -6.86 -4.97 -0.31
C THR A 97 -6.30 -5.06 -1.72
N VAL A 98 -6.43 -3.99 -2.50
CA VAL A 98 -5.88 -3.94 -3.86
C VAL A 98 -4.81 -2.87 -3.92
N ILE A 99 -3.62 -3.21 -4.41
CA ILE A 99 -2.53 -2.25 -4.54
C ILE A 99 -2.14 -2.09 -6.00
N TYR A 100 -2.16 -0.85 -6.46
CA TYR A 100 -1.66 -0.44 -7.76
C TYR A 100 -0.33 0.28 -7.60
N THR A 101 0.66 -0.10 -8.42
CA THR A 101 1.97 0.55 -8.42
C THR A 101 2.48 0.73 -9.83
N ASN A 102 2.85 1.96 -10.18
CA ASN A 102 3.44 2.26 -11.49
C ASN A 102 4.78 1.56 -11.64
N GLN A 103 5.09 1.11 -12.85
CA GLN A 103 6.47 0.72 -13.18
C GLN A 103 7.41 1.90 -12.89
N TYR A 104 8.56 1.60 -12.28
CA TYR A 104 9.59 2.57 -11.89
C TYR A 104 9.22 3.52 -10.75
N ASP A 105 8.05 3.39 -10.10
CA ASP A 105 7.79 4.11 -8.85
C ASP A 105 8.75 3.64 -7.75
N GLY A 106 9.80 4.42 -7.49
CA GLY A 106 10.80 4.09 -6.47
C GLY A 106 10.24 3.98 -5.05
N THR A 107 9.05 4.54 -4.77
CA THR A 107 8.43 4.43 -3.44
C THR A 107 7.73 3.09 -3.26
N GLY A 108 6.94 2.67 -4.24
CA GLY A 108 6.16 1.42 -4.20
C GLY A 108 6.82 0.20 -4.86
N ASN A 109 7.88 0.40 -5.66
CA ASN A 109 8.56 -0.62 -6.46
C ASN A 109 10.10 -0.39 -6.50
N PHE A 110 10.69 -0.18 -5.32
CA PHE A 110 12.12 -0.09 -5.08
C PHE A 110 12.85 -1.41 -5.47
N PRO A 111 14.03 -1.32 -6.12
CA PRO A 111 14.81 -2.47 -6.57
C PRO A 111 15.07 -3.55 -5.51
N GLN A 112 15.14 -4.81 -5.96
CA GLN A 112 15.45 -5.95 -5.08
C GLN A 112 16.88 -5.96 -4.57
N TYR A 113 17.81 -5.43 -5.36
CA TYR A 113 19.23 -5.44 -5.07
C TYR A 113 19.73 -3.99 -4.93
N PRO A 114 19.59 -3.39 -3.73
CA PRO A 114 19.94 -1.98 -3.47
C PRO A 114 21.46 -1.71 -3.41
N LEU A 115 22.28 -2.68 -3.82
CA LEU A 115 23.70 -2.49 -4.10
C LEU A 115 23.94 -2.25 -5.60
N ASN A 116 22.89 -2.38 -6.42
CA ASN A 116 22.93 -2.02 -7.82
C ASN A 116 22.63 -0.53 -7.96
N LEU A 117 23.69 0.28 -7.89
CA LEU A 117 23.61 1.74 -7.94
C LEU A 117 22.87 2.30 -9.17
N LEU A 118 22.84 1.55 -10.30
CA LEU A 118 22.04 1.92 -11.48
C LEU A 118 20.54 1.74 -11.23
N ALA A 119 20.15 0.69 -10.51
CA ALA A 119 18.76 0.47 -10.12
C ALA A 119 18.32 1.48 -9.06
N ASP A 120 19.19 1.83 -8.12
CA ASP A 120 18.92 2.85 -7.10
C ASP A 120 18.79 4.24 -7.72
N LEU A 121 19.65 4.58 -8.69
CA LEU A 121 19.53 5.83 -9.45
C LEU A 121 18.20 5.90 -10.22
N ASN A 122 17.77 4.81 -10.86
CA ASN A 122 16.46 4.74 -11.53
C ASN A 122 15.29 4.87 -10.53
N ALA A 123 15.40 4.31 -9.33
CA ALA A 123 14.39 4.45 -8.28
C ALA A 123 14.30 5.90 -7.76
N VAL A 124 15.44 6.55 -7.58
CA VAL A 124 15.51 7.98 -7.19
C VAL A 124 14.96 8.88 -8.28
N ILE A 125 15.27 8.59 -9.56
CA ILE A 125 14.68 9.29 -10.72
C ILE A 125 13.16 9.07 -10.73
N GLY A 126 12.67 7.85 -10.50
CA GLY A 126 11.23 7.57 -10.44
C GLY A 126 10.48 8.36 -9.36
N ILE A 127 11.11 8.62 -8.22
CA ILE A 127 10.56 9.48 -7.16
C ILE A 127 10.38 10.94 -7.63
N VAL A 128 11.22 11.42 -8.55
CA VAL A 128 11.22 12.83 -9.02
C VAL A 128 10.61 13.04 -10.42
N ASP A 129 10.56 12.01 -11.27
CA ASP A 129 10.11 12.04 -12.69
C ASP A 129 8.59 11.78 -12.85
N GLY A 130 7.82 11.94 -11.79
CA GLY A 130 6.38 11.84 -11.93
C GLY A 130 5.80 10.41 -11.91
N THR A 131 6.64 9.37 -11.86
CA THR A 131 6.15 7.97 -11.82
C THR A 131 5.40 7.63 -10.53
N HIS A 132 5.61 8.42 -9.47
CA HIS A 132 4.83 8.33 -8.23
C HIS A 132 3.48 9.07 -8.30
N TYR A 133 3.07 9.64 -9.44
CA TYR A 133 1.77 10.32 -9.58
C TYR A 133 0.72 9.36 -10.15
N TYR A 134 -0.40 9.25 -9.44
CA TYR A 134 -1.49 8.34 -9.76
C TYR A 134 -2.79 9.07 -10.16
N VAL A 135 -2.74 10.40 -10.26
CA VAL A 135 -3.88 11.23 -10.69
C VAL A 135 -4.00 11.18 -12.21
N GLY A 136 -5.22 10.89 -12.70
CA GLY A 136 -5.50 10.88 -14.14
C GLY A 136 -4.97 9.66 -14.88
N LEU A 137 -4.73 8.54 -14.18
CA LEU A 137 -4.46 7.27 -14.84
C LEU A 137 -5.63 6.90 -15.76
N PRO A 138 -5.38 6.69 -17.06
CA PRO A 138 -6.46 6.40 -17.98
C PRO A 138 -7.03 4.99 -17.69
N PRO A 139 -8.36 4.77 -17.85
CA PRO A 139 -9.02 3.55 -17.40
C PRO A 139 -8.43 2.25 -17.99
N ASP A 140 -7.87 2.34 -19.19
CA ASP A 140 -7.19 1.24 -19.86
C ASP A 140 -5.92 0.79 -19.13
N GLN A 141 -5.17 1.71 -18.49
CA GLN A 141 -3.99 1.33 -17.70
C GLN A 141 -4.38 0.55 -16.45
N VAL A 142 -5.50 0.90 -15.82
CA VAL A 142 -6.04 0.16 -14.67
C VAL A 142 -6.58 -1.20 -15.12
N ALA A 143 -7.30 -1.25 -16.25
CA ALA A 143 -7.86 -2.48 -16.81
C ALA A 143 -6.78 -3.48 -17.26
N ASN A 144 -5.63 -2.99 -17.73
CA ASN A 144 -4.52 -3.80 -18.21
C ASN A 144 -3.39 -3.94 -17.16
N ALA A 145 -3.67 -3.65 -15.89
CA ALA A 145 -2.70 -3.80 -14.82
C ALA A 145 -2.23 -5.27 -14.71
N VAL A 146 -0.92 -5.47 -14.55
CA VAL A 146 -0.33 -6.80 -14.51
C VAL A 146 -0.16 -7.26 -13.08
N HIS A 147 -0.80 -8.38 -12.73
CA HIS A 147 -0.67 -8.96 -11.40
C HIS A 147 0.78 -9.41 -11.13
N LEU A 148 1.36 -8.96 -10.01
CA LEU A 148 2.73 -9.34 -9.63
C LEU A 148 2.73 -10.44 -8.55
N PRO A 149 3.73 -11.34 -8.53
CA PRO A 149 3.84 -12.35 -7.47
C PRO A 149 4.06 -11.72 -6.10
N THR A 150 3.42 -12.29 -5.06
CA THR A 150 3.65 -11.92 -3.67
C THR A 150 4.94 -12.57 -3.14
N SER A 151 5.64 -11.88 -2.23
CA SER A 151 6.72 -12.51 -1.48
C SER A 151 6.12 -13.54 -0.51
N ARG A 152 6.28 -14.82 -0.86
CA ARG A 152 5.82 -16.03 -0.15
C ARG A 152 4.30 -16.25 -0.20
N ALA A 153 3.88 -16.98 -1.22
CA ALA A 153 2.54 -17.56 -1.30
C ALA A 153 2.36 -18.65 -0.24
N THR A 154 1.58 -18.40 0.81
CA THR A 154 0.83 -19.46 1.49
C THR A 154 -0.52 -19.59 0.79
N ALA A 155 -0.87 -20.84 0.44
CA ALA A 155 -1.99 -21.24 -0.41
C ALA A 155 -3.40 -21.02 0.20
N ALA A 156 -3.66 -19.85 0.77
CA ALA A 156 -5.00 -19.34 1.01
C ALA A 156 -5.26 -18.26 -0.04
N THR A 157 -6.45 -18.26 -0.64
CA THR A 157 -6.89 -17.20 -1.58
C THR A 157 -6.56 -15.84 -0.95
N PRO A 158 -5.60 -15.07 -1.48
CA PRO A 158 -5.23 -13.83 -0.82
C PRO A 158 -6.39 -12.85 -1.05
N SER A 159 -7.01 -12.41 0.04
CA SER A 159 -7.87 -11.22 0.09
C SER A 159 -7.14 -9.99 -0.47
N THR A 160 -5.81 -10.01 -0.48
CA THR A 160 -4.97 -8.93 -0.95
C THR A 160 -4.35 -9.20 -2.33
N SER A 161 -4.73 -8.42 -3.32
CA SER A 161 -4.28 -8.50 -4.73
C SER A 161 -3.37 -7.31 -5.09
N TRP A 162 -2.35 -7.55 -5.92
CA TRP A 162 -1.34 -6.53 -6.25
C TRP A 162 -1.13 -6.48 -7.75
N ALA A 163 -1.27 -5.30 -8.34
CA ALA A 163 -1.12 -5.10 -9.77
C ALA A 163 -0.14 -3.96 -10.06
N SER A 164 0.79 -4.23 -10.97
CA SER A 164 1.65 -3.19 -11.53
C SER A 164 0.97 -2.55 -12.74
N LEU A 165 0.87 -1.22 -12.71
CA LEU A 165 0.42 -0.43 -13.83
C LEU A 165 1.58 -0.22 -14.80
N ARG A 166 1.41 -0.67 -16.05
CA ARG A 166 2.37 -0.34 -17.10
C ARG A 166 1.97 0.96 -17.76
N SER A 167 2.80 1.99 -17.62
CA SER A 167 2.70 3.17 -18.48
C SER A 167 3.26 2.81 -19.86
N CYS A 168 2.40 2.66 -20.87
CA CYS A 168 2.80 2.87 -22.25
C CYS A 168 2.93 4.39 -22.46
N ARG A 169 4.13 4.93 -22.30
CA ARG A 169 4.54 6.18 -22.92
C ARG A 169 5.68 5.89 -23.87
#